data_AF-A0A242CLW5-F1
#
_entry.id   AF-A0A242CLW5-F1
#
_cell.length_a   1.000
_cell.length_b   1.000
_cell.length_c   1.000
_cell.angle_alpha   90.00
_cell.angle_beta   90.00
_cell.angle_gamma   90.00
#
_symmetry.space_group_name_H-M   'P 1'
#
loop_
_entity.id
_entity.type
_entity.pdbx_description
1 polymer ?
#
loop_
_entity_poly.entity_id
_entity_poly.type
_entity_poly.pdbx_seq_one_letter_code
_entity_poly.pdbx_strand_id
1 'polypeptide(L)'
;MWLFFFIVFFIISLGLILNKYPKSYLKILFFVFFIISAFRSSNIGNDTIEYTNLYTSLQNSTMESFTWRYEHGFLYFNRLLSFISPNPQVLLVTKELFKNFVFCIFYNFCI
;
A
#
# COMPACT_ATOMS: atom_id res chain seq x y z
N MET A 1 11.42 -6.21 -14.18
CA MET A 1 11.01 -6.78 -15.48
C MET A 1 10.47 -8.19 -15.32
N TRP A 2 11.23 -9.15 -14.78
CA TRP A 2 10.74 -10.54 -14.55
C TRP A 2 9.48 -10.65 -13.68
N LEU A 3 9.40 -9.90 -12.58
CA LEU A 3 8.20 -9.83 -11.72
C LEU A 3 6.94 -9.48 -12.52
N PHE A 4 7.05 -8.54 -13.47
CA PHE A 4 5.92 -8.12 -14.29
C PHE A 4 5.39 -9.27 -15.15
N PHE A 5 6.27 -9.99 -15.84
CA PHE A 5 5.87 -11.15 -16.65
C PHE A 5 5.24 -12.26 -15.79
N PHE A 6 5.79 -12.50 -14.60
CA PHE A 6 5.21 -13.45 -13.66
C PHE A 6 3.79 -13.05 -13.22
N ILE A 7 3.57 -11.76 -12.92
CA ILE A 7 2.25 -11.23 -12.55
C ILE A 7 1.26 -11.39 -13.71
N VAL A 8 1.65 -11.05 -14.93
CA VAL A 8 0.78 -11.17 -16.11
C VAL A 8 0.38 -12.63 -16.34
N PHE A 9 1.35 -13.55 -16.29
CA PHE A 9 1.09 -14.98 -16.41
C PHE A 9 0.12 -15.45 -15.31
N PHE A 10 0.38 -15.07 -14.05
CA PHE A 10 -0.48 -15.39 -12.92
C PHE A 10 -1.93 -14.90 -13.10
N ILE A 11 -2.12 -13.65 -13.55
CA ILE A 11 -3.46 -13.08 -13.80
C ILE A 11 -4.22 -13.91 -14.84
N ILE A 12 -3.57 -14.25 -15.96
CA ILE A 12 -4.19 -15.02 -17.05
C ILE A 12 -4.53 -16.43 -16.57
N SER A 13 -3.58 -17.13 -15.94
CA SER A 13 -3.81 -18.48 -15.42
C SER A 13 -4.95 -18.52 -14.40
N LEU A 14 -4.99 -17.55 -13.47
CA LEU A 14 -6.04 -17.44 -12.47
C LEU A 14 -7.41 -17.15 -13.10
N GLY A 15 -7.46 -16.31 -14.14
CA GLY A 15 -8.68 -15.98 -14.88
C GLY A 15 -9.27 -17.19 -15.61
N LEU A 16 -8.42 -18.06 -16.15
CA LEU A 16 -8.84 -19.32 -16.78
C LEU A 16 -9.41 -20.31 -15.74
N ILE A 17 -8.78 -20.43 -14.57
CA ILE A 17 -9.20 -21.35 -13.50
C ILE A 17 -10.50 -20.90 -12.82
N LEU A 18 -10.64 -19.58 -12.57
CA LEU A 18 -11.75 -19.02 -11.79
C LEU A 18 -12.79 -18.28 -12.65
N ASN A 19 -12.90 -18.61 -13.94
CA ASN A 19 -13.83 -17.93 -14.86
C ASN A 19 -15.29 -17.95 -14.39
N LYS A 20 -15.72 -19.02 -13.70
CA LYS A 20 -17.06 -19.18 -13.12
C LYS A 20 -17.24 -18.47 -11.78
N TYR A 21 -16.16 -17.98 -11.16
CA TYR A 21 -16.13 -17.40 -9.82
C TYR A 21 -15.50 -15.99 -9.82
N PRO A 22 -16.13 -15.01 -10.48
CA PRO A 22 -15.55 -13.67 -10.69
C PRO A 22 -15.25 -12.93 -9.38
N LYS A 23 -16.09 -13.09 -8.36
CA LYS A 23 -15.87 -12.47 -7.04
C LYS A 23 -14.62 -13.05 -6.36
N SER A 24 -14.41 -14.36 -6.43
CA SER A 24 -13.22 -15.04 -5.86
C SER A 24 -11.95 -14.68 -6.62
N TYR A 25 -12.03 -14.63 -7.96
CA TYR A 25 -10.93 -14.19 -8.82
C TYR A 25 -10.43 -12.79 -8.42
N LEU A 26 -11.33 -11.82 -8.29
CA LEU A 26 -10.97 -10.47 -7.89
C LEU A 26 -10.41 -10.42 -6.47
N LYS A 27 -11.03 -11.09 -5.49
CA LYS A 27 -10.52 -11.14 -4.11
C LYS A 27 -9.07 -11.64 -4.05
N ILE A 28 -8.75 -12.71 -4.79
CA ILE A 28 -7.39 -13.26 -4.84
C ILE A 28 -6.43 -12.28 -5.52
N LEU A 29 -6.82 -11.65 -6.63
CA LEU A 29 -5.98 -10.65 -7.29
C LEU A 29 -5.67 -9.46 -6.37
N PHE A 30 -6.68 -8.89 -5.72
CA PHE A 30 -6.49 -7.78 -4.79
C PHE A 30 -5.63 -8.18 -3.59
N PHE A 31 -5.80 -9.40 -3.08
CA PHE A 31 -4.94 -9.91 -2.03
C PHE A 31 -3.49 -10.02 -2.47
N VAL A 32 -3.21 -10.56 -3.66
CA VAL A 32 -1.84 -10.65 -4.19
C VAL A 32 -1.22 -9.26 -4.40
N PHE A 33 -1.97 -8.33 -4.98
CA PHE A 33 -1.50 -6.94 -5.14
C PHE A 33 -1.29 -6.23 -3.80
N PHE A 34 -2.13 -6.51 -2.81
CA PHE A 34 -1.94 -6.03 -1.45
C PHE A 34 -0.61 -6.53 -0.88
N ILE A 35 -0.33 -7.84 -0.95
CA ILE A 35 0.94 -8.39 -0.44
C ILE A 35 2.14 -7.75 -1.14
N ILE A 36 2.12 -7.67 -2.48
CA ILE A 36 3.23 -7.09 -3.25
C ILE A 36 3.44 -5.61 -2.89
N SER A 37 2.35 -4.83 -2.74
CA SER A 37 2.47 -3.40 -2.44
C SER A 37 2.83 -3.13 -0.98
N ALA A 38 2.24 -3.87 -0.04
CA ALA A 38 2.42 -3.68 1.40
C ALA A 38 3.80 -4.12 1.88
N PHE A 39 4.38 -5.15 1.26
CA PHE A 39 5.68 -5.72 1.62
C PHE A 39 6.80 -5.33 0.63
N ARG A 40 6.57 -4.30 -0.20
CA ARG A 40 7.65 -3.76 -1.04
C ARG A 40 8.73 -3.13 -0.18
N SER A 41 9.98 -3.20 -0.67
CA SER A 41 11.11 -2.50 -0.06
C SER A 41 10.94 -0.98 -0.15
N SER A 42 11.44 -0.26 0.85
CA SER A 42 11.51 1.20 0.88
C SER A 42 12.24 1.80 -0.33
N ASN A 43 13.14 1.02 -0.95
CA ASN A 43 13.97 1.48 -2.07
C ASN A 43 13.28 1.33 -3.44
N ILE A 44 12.04 0.82 -3.47
CA ILE A 44 11.31 0.58 -4.72
C ILE A 44 10.39 1.77 -5.00
N GLY A 45 10.79 2.58 -5.99
CA GLY A 45 10.06 3.74 -6.47
C GLY A 45 10.41 5.02 -5.71
N ASN A 46 10.50 6.12 -6.45
CA ASN A 46 10.92 7.43 -5.93
C ASN A 46 10.03 7.90 -4.77
N ASP A 47 8.72 7.76 -4.91
CA ASP A 47 7.78 8.20 -3.88
C ASP A 47 7.88 7.37 -2.60
N THR A 48 8.17 6.06 -2.70
CA THR A 48 8.36 5.21 -1.52
C THR A 48 9.56 5.68 -0.71
N ILE A 49 10.68 5.95 -1.38
CA ILE A 49 11.88 6.46 -0.75
C ILE A 49 11.57 7.76 -0.02
N GLU A 50 10.88 8.68 -0.70
CA GLU A 50 10.55 9.98 -0.11
C GLU A 50 9.63 9.88 1.11
N TYR A 51 8.58 9.06 1.04
CA TYR A 51 7.66 8.89 2.17
C TYR A 51 8.31 8.18 3.35
N THR A 52 9.19 7.22 3.10
CA THR A 52 9.92 6.52 4.17
C THR A 52 11.00 7.42 4.82
N ASN A 53 11.65 8.27 4.04
CA ASN A 53 12.57 9.31 4.54
C ASN A 53 11.82 10.37 5.36
N LEU A 54 10.64 10.81 4.90
CA LEU A 54 9.80 11.72 5.68
C LEU A 54 9.37 11.09 6.99
N TYR A 55 8.93 9.83 6.97
CA TYR A 55 8.48 9.10 8.16
C TYR A 55 9.57 9.01 9.23
N THR A 56 10.81 8.72 8.83
CA THR A 56 11.96 8.67 9.74
C THR A 56 12.38 10.07 10.20
N SER A 57 12.37 11.07 9.31
CA SER A 57 12.69 12.46 9.66
C SER A 57 11.71 13.03 10.68
N LEU A 58 10.40 12.76 10.50
CA LEU A 58 9.33 13.21 11.40
C LEU A 58 9.44 12.66 12.81
N GLN A 59 10.20 11.60 13.07
CA GLN A 59 10.41 11.10 14.44
C GLN A 59 11.24 12.10 15.26
N ASN A 60 12.20 12.78 14.62
CA ASN A 60 13.20 13.62 15.27
C ASN A 60 12.99 15.13 15.06
N SER A 61 11.94 15.53 14.36
CA SER A 61 11.72 16.93 13.96
C SER A 61 10.27 17.37 14.19
N THR A 62 10.04 18.68 14.15
CA THR A 62 8.70 19.26 14.30
C THR A 62 7.94 19.18 13.00
N MET A 63 6.64 18.93 13.10
CA MET A 63 5.77 18.76 11.94
C MET A 63 5.69 20.01 11.05
N GLU A 64 5.83 21.20 11.65
CA GLU A 64 5.87 22.50 10.97
C GLU A 64 6.96 22.60 9.89
N SER A 65 8.06 21.85 10.03
CA SER A 65 9.15 21.86 9.04
C SER A 65 8.78 21.23 7.69
N PHE A 66 7.65 20.51 7.61
CA PHE A 66 7.22 19.77 6.42
C PHE A 66 5.89 20.25 5.84
N THR A 67 5.19 21.18 6.49
CA THR A 67 3.85 21.65 6.06
C THR A 67 3.87 22.39 4.73
N TRP A 68 5.01 22.93 4.31
CA TRP A 68 5.18 23.60 3.01
C TRP A 68 5.06 22.64 1.82
N ARG A 69 5.28 21.33 2.03
CA ARG A 69 5.29 20.30 0.99
C ARG A 69 4.20 19.25 1.15
N TYR A 70 3.82 18.93 2.38
CA TYR A 70 2.91 17.82 2.67
C TYR A 70 1.66 18.30 3.41
N GLU A 71 0.55 17.64 3.11
CA GLU A 71 -0.73 17.91 3.77
C GLU A 71 -0.68 17.57 5.27
N HIS A 72 -1.35 18.39 6.09
CA HIS A 72 -1.41 18.17 7.53
C HIS A 72 -1.92 16.78 7.91
N GLY A 73 -2.99 16.29 7.25
CA GLY A 73 -3.55 14.97 7.53
C GLY A 73 -2.54 13.84 7.31
N PHE A 74 -1.76 13.93 6.23
CA PHE A 74 -0.69 12.97 5.96
C PHE A 74 0.40 13.02 7.01
N LEU A 75 0.83 14.21 7.41
CA LEU A 75 1.85 14.38 8.45
C LEU A 75 1.39 13.84 9.83
N TYR A 76 0.14 14.11 10.22
CA TYR A 76 -0.45 13.57 11.45
C TYR A 76 -0.52 12.04 11.41
N PHE A 77 -0.93 11.48 10.27
CA PHE A 77 -0.99 10.03 10.07
C PHE A 77 0.39 9.38 10.24
N ASN A 78 1.44 9.94 9.63
CA ASN A 78 2.81 9.46 9.80
C ASN A 78 3.27 9.56 11.26
N ARG A 79 2.99 10.69 11.93
CA ARG A 79 3.36 10.89 13.34
C ARG A 79 2.67 9.88 14.26
N LEU A 80 1.37 9.63 14.07
CA LEU A 80 0.64 8.62 14.82
C LEU A 80 1.23 7.23 14.63
N LEU A 81 1.52 6.85 13.39
CA LEU A 81 2.15 5.56 13.11
C LEU A 81 3.55 5.44 13.71
N SER A 82 4.30 6.53 13.81
CA SER A 82 5.64 6.54 14.41
C SER A 82 5.64 6.20 15.90
N PHE A 83 4.51 6.43 16.61
CA PHE A 83 4.35 5.98 18.00
C PHE A 83 4.13 4.47 18.12
N ILE A 84 3.65 3.81 17.05
CA ILE A 84 3.42 2.37 17.03
C ILE A 84 4.70 1.62 16.68
N SER A 85 5.49 2.13 15.72
CA SER A 85 6.75 1.52 15.32
C SER A 85 7.70 2.56 14.74
N PRO A 86 9.03 2.46 14.99
CA PRO A 86 10.00 3.29 14.28
C PRO A 86 10.22 2.85 12.83
N ASN A 87 9.76 1.64 12.44
CA ASN A 87 10.02 1.08 11.12
C ASN A 87 9.06 1.65 10.05
N PRO A 88 9.57 2.29 8.97
CA PRO A 88 8.74 2.86 7.91
C PRO A 88 7.92 1.81 7.13
N GLN A 89 8.21 0.51 7.25
CA GLN A 89 7.37 -0.54 6.69
C GLN A 89 5.93 -0.47 7.21
N VAL A 90 5.72 -0.03 8.45
CA VAL A 90 4.38 0.12 9.04
C VAL A 90 3.54 1.14 8.29
N LEU A 91 4.16 2.19 7.74
CA LEU A 91 3.49 3.15 6.87
C LEU A 91 2.95 2.47 5.60
N LEU A 92 3.78 1.65 4.94
CA LEU A 92 3.42 0.97 3.69
C LEU A 92 2.28 -0.03 3.92
N VAL A 93 2.40 -0.86 4.96
CA VAL A 93 1.37 -1.86 5.30
C VAL A 93 0.05 -1.18 5.63
N THR A 94 0.06 -0.14 6.46
CA THR A 94 -1.17 0.55 6.88
C THR A 94 -1.87 1.24 5.71
N LYS A 95 -1.10 1.91 4.83
CA LYS A 95 -1.65 2.56 3.64
C LYS A 95 -2.32 1.56 2.70
N GLU A 96 -1.67 0.43 2.46
CA GLU A 96 -2.21 -0.60 1.56
C GLU A 96 -3.40 -1.34 2.17
N LEU A 97 -3.41 -1.54 3.49
CA LEU A 97 -4.57 -2.09 4.21
C LEU A 97 -5.78 -1.15 4.06
N PHE A 98 -5.58 0.15 4.27
CA PHE A 98 -6.66 1.13 4.12
C PHE A 98 -7.21 1.14 2.69
N LYS A 99 -6.33 1.15 1.68
CA LYS A 99 -6.72 1.09 0.26
C LYS A 99 -7.53 -0.17 -0.06
N ASN A 100 -7.07 -1.33 0.41
CA ASN A 100 -7.73 -2.61 0.15
C ASN A 100 -9.07 -2.73 0.91
N PHE A 101 -9.13 -2.20 2.13
CA PHE A 101 -10.36 -2.15 2.93
C PHE A 101 -11.44 -1.31 2.26
N VAL A 102 -11.10 -0.08 1.84
CA VAL A 102 -12.02 0.78 1.08
C VAL A 102 -12.52 0.06 -0.17
N PHE A 103 -11.62 -0.56 -0.92
CA PHE A 103 -11.99 -1.32 -2.11
C PHE A 103 -12.95 -2.48 -1.78
N CYS A 104 -12.69 -3.24 -0.71
CA CYS A 104 -13.57 -4.34 -0.30
C CYS A 104 -14.97 -3.86 0.09
N ILE A 105 -15.10 -2.69 0.74
CA ILE A 105 -16.40 -2.07 1.01
C ILE A 105 -17.09 -1.74 -0.32
N PHE A 106 -16.44 -0.97 -1.20
CA PHE A 106 -17.03 -0.61 -2.49
C PHE A 106 -17.47 -1.84 -3.29
N TYR A 107 -16.66 -2.88 -3.33
CA TYR A 107 -16.96 -4.10 -4.08
C TYR A 107 -18.15 -4.87 -3.51
N ASN A 108 -18.28 -4.98 -2.19
CA ASN A 108 -19.41 -5.68 -1.57
C ASN A 108 -20.72 -4.87 -1.63
N PHE A 109 -20.66 -3.54 -1.76
CA PHE A 109 -21.83 -2.67 -1.82
C PHE A 109 -22.33 -2.38 -3.25
N CYS A 110 -21.45 -2.37 -4.27
CA CYS A 110 -21.83 -2.00 -5.64
C CYS A 110 -22.07 -3.17 -6.61
N ILE A 111 -21.68 -4.42 -6.29
CA ILE A 111 -21.78 -5.61 -7.17
C ILE A 111 -22.29 -6.84 -6.42
#